data_AF-A0A2V2D9V0-F1
#
_entry.id   AF-A0A2V2D9V0-F1
#
_cell.length_a   1.000
_cell.length_b   1.000
_cell.length_c   1.000
_cell.angle_alpha   90.00
_cell.angle_beta   90.00
_cell.angle_gamma   90.00
#
_symmetry.space_group_name_H-M   'P 1'
#
loop_
_entity.id
_entity.type
_entity.pdbx_description
1 polymer ?
#
loop_
_entity_poly.entity_id
_entity_poly.type
_entity_poly.pdbx_seq_one_letter_code
_entity_poly.pdbx_strand_id
1 'polypeptide(L)'
;MRMNSENFTQEDENALREALKRCSAETIEKAVQLRKTGNPELAGPVVIGIIERFLDPEKRDLLKNASDSLNMVDDLGLDSLTMVEIVLAVEDATGMSIDNSEIQKLHTIGDIKAFIASKIAS
;
A
#
# COMPACT_ATOMS: atom_id res chain seq x y z
N MET A 1 8.62 -13.84 23.49
CA MET A 1 8.72 -12.45 22.98
C MET A 1 7.29 -12.02 22.70
N ARG A 2 6.69 -11.20 23.57
CA ARG A 2 5.30 -10.75 23.41
C ARG A 2 5.33 -9.72 22.27
N MET A 3 4.68 -10.02 21.16
CA MET A 3 4.34 -8.99 20.17
C MET A 3 3.43 -8.02 20.92
N ASN A 4 3.93 -6.82 21.20
CA ASN A 4 3.14 -5.77 21.83
C ASN A 4 1.95 -5.50 20.90
N SER A 5 0.74 -5.75 21.39
CA SER A 5 -0.46 -5.08 20.90
C SER A 5 -0.33 -3.61 21.26
N GLU A 6 0.46 -2.86 20.48
CA GLU A 6 0.36 -1.41 20.47
C GLU A 6 -1.03 -1.11 19.91
N ASN A 7 -1.99 -0.83 20.80
CA ASN A 7 -3.35 -0.48 20.43
C ASN A 7 -3.28 0.69 19.46
N PHE A 8 -3.50 0.45 18.17
CA PHE A 8 -3.67 1.51 17.18
C PHE A 8 -4.67 2.53 17.73
N THR A 9 -4.17 3.69 18.18
CA THR A 9 -4.95 4.65 18.96
C THR A 9 -5.79 5.52 18.05
N GLN A 10 -6.68 6.33 18.63
CA GLN A 10 -7.42 7.34 17.87
C GLN A 10 -6.48 8.39 17.24
N GLU A 11 -5.34 8.66 17.87
CA GLU A 11 -4.33 9.58 17.34
C GLU A 11 -3.61 8.96 16.13
N ASP A 12 -3.23 7.68 16.20
CA ASP A 12 -2.66 6.94 15.06
C ASP A 12 -3.65 6.86 13.90
N GLU A 13 -4.93 6.62 14.19
CA GLU A 13 -5.98 6.63 13.18
C GLU A 13 -6.10 7.98 12.48
N ASN A 14 -6.12 9.07 13.25
CA ASN A 14 -6.22 10.41 12.67
C ASN A 14 -4.99 10.76 11.83
N ALA A 15 -3.79 10.40 12.30
CA ALA A 15 -2.55 10.61 11.55
C ALA A 15 -2.55 9.84 10.22
N LEU A 16 -2.96 8.56 10.25
CA LEU A 16 -3.09 7.73 9.07
C LEU A 16 -4.10 8.30 8.07
N ARG A 17 -5.27 8.71 8.56
CA ARG A 17 -6.31 9.35 7.73
C ARG A 17 -5.80 10.64 7.08
N GLU A 18 -5.01 11.43 7.80
CA GLU A 18 -4.38 12.64 7.27
C GLU A 18 -3.29 12.34 6.23
N ALA A 19 -2.46 11.31 6.43
CA ALA A 19 -1.45 10.88 5.47
C ALA A 19 -2.09 10.39 4.16
N LEU A 20 -3.18 9.63 4.29
CA LEU A 20 -3.95 9.06 3.19
C LEU A 20 -5.08 9.96 2.68
N LYS A 21 -5.17 11.23 3.10
CA LYS A 21 -6.30 12.12 2.72
C LYS A 21 -6.47 12.39 1.23
N ARG A 22 -5.45 12.11 0.42
CA ARG A 22 -5.51 12.19 -1.05
C ARG A 22 -5.89 10.87 -1.73
N CYS A 23 -6.03 9.79 -0.96
CA CYS A 23 -6.55 8.51 -1.40
C CYS A 23 -8.10 8.51 -1.32
N SER A 24 -8.73 7.47 -1.86
CA SER A 24 -10.18 7.30 -1.74
C SER A 24 -10.60 7.00 -0.30
N ALA A 25 -11.85 7.33 0.05
CA ALA A 25 -12.41 6.98 1.37
C ALA A 25 -12.31 5.46 1.64
N GLU A 26 -12.54 4.65 0.61
CA GLU A 26 -12.42 3.19 0.71
C GLU A 26 -10.98 2.76 1.06
N THR A 27 -9.96 3.34 0.43
CA THR A 27 -8.55 3.07 0.74
C THR A 27 -8.24 3.40 2.20
N ILE A 28 -8.72 4.56 2.67
CA ILE A 28 -8.48 5.02 4.04
C ILE A 28 -9.12 4.06 5.05
N GLU A 29 -10.39 3.68 4.83
CA GLU A 29 -11.09 2.76 5.72
C GLU A 29 -10.41 1.38 5.78
N LYS A 30 -9.98 0.85 4.62
CA LYS A 30 -9.27 -0.43 4.57
C LYS A 30 -7.90 -0.36 5.25
N ALA A 31 -7.18 0.76 5.14
CA ALA A 31 -5.89 0.96 5.82
C ALA A 31 -6.07 1.02 7.35
N VAL A 32 -7.09 1.77 7.80
CA VAL A 32 -7.46 1.83 9.22
C VAL A 32 -7.85 0.45 9.74
N GLN A 33 -8.68 -0.30 9.00
CA GLN A 33 -9.05 -1.66 9.38
C GLN A 33 -7.86 -2.61 9.39
N LEU A 34 -6.94 -2.49 8.43
CA LEU A 34 -5.70 -3.27 8.39
C LEU A 34 -4.89 -3.04 9.65
N ARG A 35 -4.68 -1.79 10.07
CA ARG A 35 -3.93 -1.47 11.30
C ARG A 35 -4.64 -1.96 12.57
N LYS A 36 -5.97 -1.94 12.60
CA LYS A 36 -6.76 -2.41 13.74
C LYS A 36 -6.82 -3.93 13.87
N THR A 37 -6.90 -4.63 12.74
CA THR A 37 -7.21 -6.07 12.70
C THR A 37 -6.01 -6.94 12.34
N GLY A 38 -4.99 -6.35 11.71
CA GLY A 38 -3.88 -7.10 11.11
C GLY A 38 -4.30 -8.00 9.95
N ASN A 39 -5.49 -7.79 9.34
CA ASN A 39 -5.96 -8.68 8.28
C ASN A 39 -5.17 -8.50 6.96
N PRO A 40 -4.38 -9.50 6.52
CA PRO A 40 -3.59 -9.41 5.28
C PRO A 40 -4.45 -9.23 4.02
N GLU A 41 -5.72 -9.64 4.03
CA GLU A 41 -6.61 -9.48 2.87
C GLU A 41 -6.90 -8.02 2.54
N LEU A 42 -6.78 -7.12 3.52
CA LEU A 42 -6.98 -5.68 3.34
C LEU A 42 -5.77 -5.00 2.70
N ALA A 43 -4.59 -5.62 2.76
CA ALA A 43 -3.36 -5.04 2.23
C ALA A 43 -3.41 -4.76 0.73
N GLY A 44 -3.86 -5.73 -0.07
CA GLY A 44 -3.92 -5.59 -1.52
C GLY A 44 -4.76 -4.38 -1.95
N PRO A 45 -6.02 -4.26 -1.49
CA PRO A 45 -6.84 -3.08 -1.74
C PRO A 45 -6.25 -1.75 -1.26
N VAL A 46 -5.55 -1.73 -0.12
CA VAL A 46 -4.90 -0.51 0.40
C VAL A 46 -3.77 -0.07 -0.52
N VAL A 47 -2.90 -1.00 -0.90
CA VAL A 47 -1.80 -0.76 -1.84
C VAL A 47 -2.33 -0.24 -3.17
N ILE A 48 -3.34 -0.91 -3.75
CA ILE A 48 -3.94 -0.52 -5.02
C ILE A 48 -4.43 0.93 -4.92
N GLY A 49 -5.19 1.26 -3.88
CA GLY A 49 -5.71 2.62 -3.70
C GLY A 49 -4.63 3.68 -3.45
N ILE A 50 -3.49 3.30 -2.87
CA ILE A 50 -2.31 4.19 -2.76
C ILE A 50 -1.69 4.41 -4.14
N ILE A 51 -1.50 3.37 -4.94
CA ILE A 51 -0.97 3.49 -6.29
C ILE A 51 -1.89 4.38 -7.15
N GLU A 52 -3.22 4.21 -7.07
CA GLU A 52 -4.20 5.05 -7.81
C GLU A 52 -4.05 6.56 -7.56
N ARG A 53 -3.60 6.96 -6.37
CA ARG A 53 -3.36 8.36 -6.02
C ARG A 53 -2.22 8.98 -6.83
N PHE A 54 -1.24 8.18 -7.23
CA PHE A 54 -0.09 8.63 -8.04
C PHE A 54 -0.31 8.43 -9.55
N LEU A 55 -1.41 7.78 -9.94
CA LEU A 55 -1.78 7.59 -11.33
C LEU A 55 -2.68 8.70 -11.86
N ASP A 56 -2.43 9.07 -13.11
CA ASP A 56 -3.34 9.87 -13.91
C ASP A 56 -4.71 9.19 -14.04
N PRO A 57 -5.81 9.96 -14.12
CA PRO A 57 -7.17 9.42 -14.25
C PRO A 57 -7.34 8.39 -15.37
N GLU A 58 -6.62 8.57 -16.48
CA GLU A 58 -6.64 7.68 -17.64
C GLU A 58 -6.02 6.29 -17.34
N LYS A 59 -4.99 6.25 -16.47
CA LYS A 59 -4.30 5.01 -16.10
C LYS A 59 -4.97 4.26 -14.95
N ARG A 60 -5.86 4.92 -14.19
CA ARG A 60 -6.62 4.27 -13.12
C ARG A 60 -7.51 3.14 -13.64
N ASP A 61 -8.02 3.25 -14.87
CA ASP A 61 -8.85 2.20 -15.47
C ASP A 61 -8.04 0.92 -15.75
N LEU A 62 -6.77 1.08 -16.15
CA LEU A 62 -5.82 -0.03 -16.29
C LEU A 62 -5.59 -0.74 -14.95
N LEU A 63 -5.59 0.02 -13.85
CA LEU A 63 -5.39 -0.56 -12.52
C LEU A 63 -6.61 -1.35 -12.02
N LYS A 64 -7.83 -0.89 -12.32
CA LYS A 64 -9.08 -1.58 -11.90
C LYS A 64 -9.19 -3.01 -12.42
N ASN A 65 -8.60 -3.27 -13.59
CA ASN A 65 -8.55 -4.60 -14.20
C ASN A 65 -7.11 -5.13 -14.29
N ALA A 66 -6.19 -4.58 -13.49
CA ALA A 66 -4.78 -4.97 -13.55
C ALA A 66 -4.61 -6.46 -13.23
N SER A 67 -3.97 -7.16 -14.15
CA SER A 67 -3.38 -8.47 -13.87
C SER A 67 -2.22 -8.32 -12.88
N ASP A 68 -1.92 -9.38 -12.13
CA ASP A 68 -0.72 -9.45 -11.29
C ASP A 68 0.57 -9.19 -12.06
N SER A 69 0.57 -9.43 -13.37
CA SER A 69 1.71 -9.22 -14.27
C SER A 69 1.90 -7.77 -14.72
N LEU A 70 0.99 -6.85 -14.37
CA LEU A 70 1.06 -5.46 -14.83
C LEU A 70 2.26 -4.75 -14.20
N ASN A 71 3.15 -4.19 -15.04
CA ASN A 71 4.39 -3.58 -14.61
C ASN A 71 4.17 -2.11 -14.22
N MET A 72 4.62 -1.73 -13.04
CA MET A 72 4.40 -0.37 -12.53
C MET A 72 5.15 0.70 -13.33
N VAL A 73 6.36 0.40 -13.79
CA VAL A 73 7.17 1.37 -14.54
C VAL A 73 6.77 1.33 -16.01
N ASP A 74 6.68 0.14 -16.61
CA ASP A 74 6.48 -0.02 -18.04
C ASP A 74 5.01 0.23 -18.47
N ASP A 75 4.03 -0.35 -17.76
CA ASP A 75 2.61 -0.21 -18.11
C ASP A 75 1.98 1.06 -17.51
N LEU A 76 2.31 1.40 -16.25
CA LEU A 76 1.74 2.58 -15.59
C LEU A 76 2.58 3.84 -15.79
N GLY A 77 3.79 3.73 -16.35
CA GLY A 77 4.67 4.87 -16.54
C GLY A 77 5.04 5.56 -15.22
N LEU A 78 5.18 4.79 -14.13
CA LEU A 78 5.62 5.32 -12.84
C LEU A 78 7.13 5.50 -12.85
N ASP A 79 7.60 6.69 -12.49
CA ASP A 79 9.02 6.96 -12.33
C ASP A 79 9.58 6.35 -11.03
N SER A 80 10.90 6.19 -10.97
CA SER A 80 11.60 5.64 -9.80
C SER A 80 11.38 6.47 -8.53
N LEU A 81 11.22 7.80 -8.66
CA LEU A 81 10.88 8.66 -7.52
C LEU A 81 9.47 8.36 -7.00
N THR A 82 8.50 8.21 -7.90
CA THR A 82 7.12 7.88 -7.55
C THR A 82 7.03 6.51 -6.90
N MET A 83 7.83 5.55 -7.34
CA MET A 83 7.95 4.24 -6.67
C MET A 83 8.38 4.37 -5.21
N VAL A 84 9.36 5.24 -4.91
CA VAL A 84 9.78 5.52 -3.52
C VAL A 84 8.65 6.16 -2.73
N GLU A 85 7.92 7.13 -3.29
CA GLU A 85 6.77 7.75 -2.62
C GLU A 85 5.63 6.77 -2.34
N ILE A 86 5.35 5.84 -3.28
CA ILE A 86 4.36 4.78 -3.12
C ILE A 86 4.78 3.87 -1.96
N VAL A 87 6.03 3.42 -1.93
CA VAL A 87 6.53 2.55 -0.85
C VAL A 87 6.39 3.25 0.50
N LEU A 88 6.83 4.50 0.63
CA LEU A 88 6.70 5.27 1.87
C LEU A 88 5.24 5.40 2.32
N ALA A 89 4.31 5.62 1.37
CA ALA A 89 2.89 5.69 1.68
C ALA A 89 2.31 4.32 2.10
N VAL A 90 2.79 3.22 1.52
CA VAL A 90 2.43 1.86 1.93
C VAL A 90 2.99 1.53 3.31
N GLU A 91 4.23 1.92 3.61
CA GLU A 91 4.83 1.80 4.93
C GLU A 91 4.00 2.55 5.97
N ASP A 92 3.60 3.80 5.71
CA ASP A 92 2.74 4.56 6.62
C ASP A 92 1.37 3.88 6.82
N ALA A 93 0.77 3.39 5.72
CA ALA A 93 -0.56 2.78 5.73
C ALA A 93 -0.62 1.44 6.46
N THR A 94 0.46 0.67 6.41
CA THR A 94 0.55 -0.67 7.00
C THR A 94 1.32 -0.65 8.33
N GLY A 95 2.10 0.42 8.56
CA GLY A 95 3.13 0.60 9.59
C GLY A 95 4.19 -0.49 9.60
N MET A 96 4.52 -1.06 8.44
CA MET A 96 5.69 -1.91 8.25
C MET A 96 6.85 -1.11 7.70
N SER A 97 8.07 -1.63 7.85
CA SER A 97 9.25 -1.10 7.20
C SER A 97 9.67 -1.97 6.01
N ILE A 98 10.01 -1.33 4.90
CA ILE A 98 10.37 -1.94 3.63
C ILE A 98 11.80 -1.51 3.28
N ASP A 99 12.73 -2.46 3.27
CA ASP A 99 14.12 -2.19 2.94
C ASP A 99 14.31 -1.92 1.44
N ASN A 100 15.34 -1.15 1.09
CA ASN A 100 15.67 -0.82 -0.31
C ASN A 100 15.82 -2.06 -1.20
N SER A 101 16.39 -3.15 -0.69
CA SER A 101 16.52 -4.41 -1.43
C SER A 101 15.19 -5.09 -1.73
N GLU A 102 14.14 -4.80 -0.97
CA GLU A 102 12.80 -5.30 -1.23
C GLU A 102 12.09 -4.43 -2.26
N ILE A 103 12.25 -3.10 -2.18
CA ILE A 103 11.75 -2.14 -3.19
C ILE A 103 12.26 -2.52 -4.59
N GLN A 104 13.54 -2.88 -4.71
CA GLN A 104 14.13 -3.26 -5.99
C GLN A 104 13.52 -4.53 -6.61
N LYS A 105 12.77 -5.32 -5.85
CA LYS A 105 12.07 -6.52 -6.34
C LYS A 105 10.62 -6.25 -6.71
N LEU A 106 10.09 -5.06 -6.40
CA LEU A 106 8.71 -4.69 -6.66
C LEU A 106 8.59 -4.13 -8.08
N HIS A 107 8.32 -4.99 -9.05
CA HIS A 107 8.16 -4.59 -10.46
C HIS A 107 6.70 -4.58 -10.90
N THR A 108 5.90 -5.51 -10.38
CA THR A 108 4.51 -5.71 -10.76
C THR A 108 3.54 -5.49 -9.61
N ILE A 109 2.26 -5.31 -9.93
CA ILE A 109 1.19 -5.25 -8.92
C ILE A 109 1.13 -6.54 -8.09
N GLY A 110 1.39 -7.69 -8.72
CA GLY A 110 1.49 -8.97 -8.03
C GLY A 110 2.61 -9.01 -7.00
N ASP A 111 3.79 -8.47 -7.34
CA ASP A 111 4.95 -8.43 -6.44
C ASP A 111 4.62 -7.67 -5.16
N ILE A 112 3.99 -6.50 -5.25
CA ILE A 112 3.64 -5.72 -4.06
C ILE A 112 2.58 -6.46 -3.23
N LYS A 113 1.53 -7.00 -3.85
CA LYS A 113 0.49 -7.74 -3.12
C LYS A 113 1.07 -8.93 -2.36
N ALA A 114 1.92 -9.73 -3.03
CA ALA A 114 2.58 -10.88 -2.43
C ALA A 114 3.53 -10.47 -1.30
N PHE A 115 4.30 -9.40 -1.53
CA PHE A 115 5.23 -8.86 -0.56
C PHE A 115 4.55 -8.42 0.73
N ILE A 116 3.49 -7.61 0.62
CA ILE A 116 2.76 -7.11 1.80
C ILE A 116 2.03 -8.26 2.51
N ALA A 117 1.44 -9.20 1.76
CA ALA A 117 0.81 -10.39 2.35
C ALA A 117 1.82 -11.22 3.16
N SER A 118 3.04 -11.41 2.64
CA SER A 118 4.10 -12.13 3.34
C SER A 118 4.56 -11.43 4.62
N LYS A 119 4.58 -10.09 4.64
CA LYS A 119 4.99 -9.29 5.81
C LYS A 119 3.95 -9.31 6.91
N ILE A 120 2.66 -9.30 6.57
CA ILE A 120 1.57 -9.32 7.55
C ILE A 120 1.35 -10.73 8.12
N ALA A 121 1.61 -11.77 7.32
CA ALA A 121 1.50 -13.16 7.76
C ALA A 121 2.68 -13.66 8.62
N SER A 122 3.76 -12.87 8.75
CA SER A 122 4.95 -13.19 9.57
C SER A 122 4.86 -12.56 10.95
#